data_AF-A0A9R0BJD9-F1
#
_entry.id   AF-A0A9R0BJD9-F1
#
_cell.length_a   1.000
_cell.length_b   1.000
_cell.length_c   1.000
_cell.angle_alpha   90.00
_cell.angle_beta   90.00
_cell.angle_gamma   90.00
#
_symmetry.space_group_name_H-M   'P 1'
#
loop_
_entity.id
_entity.type
_entity.pdbx_description
1 polymer ?
#
loop_
_entity_poly.entity_id
_entity_poly.type
_entity_poly.pdbx_seq_one_letter_code
_entity_poly.pdbx_strand_id
1 'polypeptide(L)'
;MKHLYEEVAYLKGLAEGLEISAESKEGKMIHKIVDALEVFADAIVTLDEEQEELQDFVESIDEDLADLEEDIADMEEDLYEEDDDEDDEDFSYIEMECPNCGELVEIDEDLLYDDEVDVVCPDCKAVILSSEDDCDDDCTCGGCPSCDDRE
;
A
#
# COMPACT_ATOMS: atom_id res chain seq x y z
N MET A 1 -26.10 23.51 16.82
CA MET A 1 -25.87 24.98 16.73
C MET A 1 -27.08 25.90 17.07
N LYS A 2 -27.76 25.75 18.22
CA LYS A 2 -29.01 26.49 18.53
C LYS A 2 -28.89 28.01 18.73
N HIS A 3 -27.68 28.52 18.93
CA HIS A 3 -27.45 29.95 19.19
C HIS A 3 -27.60 30.84 17.94
N LEU A 4 -27.53 30.29 16.72
CA LEU A 4 -27.67 31.09 15.50
C LEU A 4 -29.08 31.69 15.36
N TYR A 5 -30.12 30.92 15.67
CA TYR A 5 -31.48 31.44 15.69
C TYR A 5 -31.69 32.52 16.77
N GLU A 6 -31.08 32.34 17.94
CA GLU A 6 -31.16 33.31 19.03
C GLU A 6 -30.52 34.64 18.63
N GLU A 7 -29.37 34.59 17.94
CA GLU A 7 -28.68 35.77 17.41
C GLU A 7 -29.49 36.45 16.30
N VAL A 8 -30.06 35.69 15.35
CA VAL A 8 -30.90 36.28 14.29
C VAL A 8 -32.19 36.89 14.86
N ALA A 9 -32.81 36.23 15.83
CA ALA A 9 -33.97 36.75 16.54
C ALA A 9 -33.63 38.03 17.33
N TYR A 10 -32.45 38.08 17.95
CA TYR A 10 -31.94 39.28 18.60
C TYR A 10 -31.74 40.42 17.60
N LEU A 11 -31.18 40.16 16.42
CA LEU A 11 -31.01 41.16 15.36
C LEU A 11 -32.37 41.68 14.83
N LYS A 12 -33.37 40.81 14.68
CA LYS A 12 -34.75 41.21 14.35
C LYS A 12 -35.31 42.15 15.41
N GLY A 13 -35.23 41.77 16.69
CA GLY A 13 -35.71 42.58 17.80
C GLY A 13 -34.97 43.91 17.93
N LEU A 14 -33.66 43.94 17.65
CA LEU A 14 -32.86 45.16 17.65
C LEU A 14 -33.26 46.10 16.51
N ALA A 15 -33.52 45.57 15.31
CA ALA A 15 -33.99 46.36 14.18
C ALA A 15 -35.36 47.01 14.46
N GLU A 16 -36.26 46.26 15.10
CA GLU A 16 -37.56 46.77 15.57
C GLU A 16 -37.40 47.84 16.66
N GLY A 17 -36.56 47.58 17.67
CA GLY A 17 -36.33 48.49 18.80
C GLY A 17 -35.62 49.79 18.43
N LEU A 18 -34.82 49.78 17.35
CA LEU A 18 -34.20 50.97 16.77
C LEU A 18 -35.13 51.74 15.82
N GLU A 19 -36.37 51.29 15.66
CA GLU A 19 -37.37 51.88 14.76
C GLU A 19 -36.86 51.98 13.31
N ILE A 20 -36.08 50.98 12.87
CA ILE A 20 -35.59 50.93 11.49
C ILE A 20 -36.79 50.81 10.56
N SER A 21 -37.04 51.88 9.79
CA SER A 21 -38.20 51.92 8.91
C SER A 21 -38.08 50.89 7.79
N ALA A 22 -39.02 49.96 7.73
CA ALA A 22 -39.17 49.03 6.61
C ALA A 22 -39.49 49.71 5.26
N GLU A 23 -39.75 51.03 5.24
CA GLU A 23 -40.03 51.80 4.03
C GLU A 23 -38.82 52.59 3.50
N SER A 24 -37.81 52.84 4.32
CA SER A 24 -36.57 53.49 3.87
C SER A 24 -35.74 52.53 3.01
N LYS A 25 -34.87 53.07 2.15
CA LYS A 25 -34.02 52.23 1.29
C LYS A 25 -33.06 51.40 2.14
N GLU A 26 -32.51 52.02 3.17
CA GLU A 26 -31.57 51.46 4.12
C GLU A 26 -32.25 50.41 4.99
N GLY A 27 -33.46 50.68 5.50
CA GLY A 27 -34.19 49.73 6.33
C GLY A 27 -34.66 48.50 5.56
N LYS A 28 -35.13 48.67 4.30
CA LYS A 28 -35.41 47.53 3.40
C LYS A 28 -34.21 46.62 3.23
N MET A 29 -33.01 47.19 3.06
CA MET A 29 -31.77 46.44 2.94
C MET A 29 -31.44 45.69 4.24
N ILE A 30 -31.53 46.35 5.40
CA ILE A 30 -31.25 45.73 6.71
C ILE A 30 -32.20 44.58 6.99
N HIS A 31 -33.51 44.77 6.79
CA HIS A 31 -34.48 43.68 6.97
C HIS A 31 -34.19 42.50 6.04
N LYS A 32 -33.82 42.75 4.79
CA LYS A 32 -33.44 41.68 3.85
C LYS A 32 -32.17 40.94 4.26
N ILE A 33 -31.19 41.63 4.85
CA ILE A 33 -30.00 40.99 5.41
C ILE A 33 -30.39 40.08 6.57
N VAL A 34 -31.25 40.55 7.48
CA VAL A 34 -31.71 39.77 8.63
C VAL A 34 -32.55 38.56 8.18
N ASP A 35 -33.44 38.73 7.20
CA ASP A 35 -34.19 37.61 6.58
C ASP A 35 -33.22 36.57 5.98
N ALA A 36 -32.18 37.02 5.28
CA ALA A 36 -31.20 36.11 4.70
C ALA A 36 -30.43 35.34 5.80
N LEU A 37 -30.04 36.02 6.89
CA LEU A 37 -29.36 35.39 8.02
C LEU A 37 -30.21 34.31 8.70
N GLU A 38 -31.54 34.46 8.72
CA GLU A 38 -32.44 33.41 9.21
C GLU A 38 -32.37 32.15 8.34
N VAL A 39 -32.40 32.32 7.02
CA VAL A 39 -32.25 31.20 6.07
C VAL A 39 -30.87 30.55 6.19
N PHE A 40 -29.81 31.34 6.43
CA PHE A 40 -28.49 30.78 6.71
C PHE A 40 -28.46 30.00 8.01
N ALA A 41 -29.12 30.49 9.07
CA ALA A 41 -29.23 29.76 10.33
C ALA A 41 -29.96 28.41 10.13
N ASP A 42 -31.06 28.39 9.36
CA ASP A 42 -31.75 27.15 8.99
C ASP A 42 -30.81 26.17 8.28
N ALA A 43 -30.17 26.62 7.20
CA ALA A 43 -29.31 25.77 6.39
C ALA A 43 -28.11 25.21 7.16
N ILE A 44 -27.53 26.02 8.06
CA ILE A 44 -26.41 25.59 8.90
C ILE A 44 -26.85 24.56 9.93
N VAL A 45 -28.03 24.69 10.53
CA VAL A 45 -28.53 23.69 11.48
C VAL A 45 -28.84 22.37 10.78
N THR A 46 -29.46 22.39 9.61
CA THR A 46 -29.64 21.17 8.81
C THR A 46 -28.31 20.51 8.44
N LEU A 47 -27.29 21.31 8.10
CA LEU A 47 -25.96 20.79 7.79
C LEU A 47 -25.25 20.20 9.04
N ASP A 48 -25.48 20.76 10.23
CA ASP A 48 -25.03 20.20 11.52
C ASP A 48 -25.58 18.78 11.70
N GLU A 49 -26.89 18.62 11.49
CA GLU A 49 -27.62 17.36 11.65
C GLU A 49 -27.15 16.31 10.62
N GLU A 50 -27.04 16.69 9.35
CA GLU A 50 -26.50 15.80 8.31
C GLU A 50 -25.03 15.41 8.56
N GLN A 51 -24.23 16.31 9.15
CA GLN A 51 -22.85 16.00 9.52
C GLN A 51 -22.78 15.01 10.68
N GLU A 52 -23.64 15.14 11.70
CA GLU A 52 -23.75 14.20 12.81
C GLU A 52 -24.12 12.80 12.28
N GLU A 53 -25.11 12.71 11.40
CA GLU A 53 -25.48 11.43 10.75
C GLU A 53 -24.32 10.82 9.93
N LEU A 54 -23.55 11.65 9.22
CA LEU A 54 -22.39 11.17 8.49
C LEU A 54 -21.28 10.67 9.43
N GLN A 55 -21.10 11.31 10.58
CA GLN A 55 -20.13 10.87 11.58
C GLN A 55 -20.50 9.47 12.10
N ASP A 56 -21.77 9.25 12.46
CA ASP A 56 -22.26 7.94 12.90
C ASP A 56 -22.02 6.85 11.83
N PHE A 57 -22.22 7.20 10.55
CA PHE A 57 -21.95 6.28 9.45
C PHE A 57 -20.47 5.96 9.30
N VAL A 58 -19.59 6.94 9.46
CA VAL A 58 -18.13 6.72 9.42
C VAL A 58 -17.68 5.85 10.59
N GLU A 59 -18.22 6.07 11.79
CA GLU A 59 -17.96 5.22 12.96
C GLU A 59 -18.41 3.78 12.70
N SER A 60 -19.57 3.57 12.06
CA SER A 60 -20.01 2.21 11.69
C SER A 60 -19.09 1.52 10.68
N ILE A 61 -18.53 2.27 9.72
CA ILE A 61 -17.56 1.72 8.76
C ILE A 61 -16.26 1.37 9.46
N ASP A 62 -15.81 2.20 10.40
CA ASP A 62 -14.59 1.95 11.18
C ASP A 62 -14.73 0.66 12.01
N GLU A 63 -15.88 0.46 12.66
CA GLU A 63 -16.21 -0.79 13.37
C GLU A 63 -16.22 -2.00 12.42
N ASP A 64 -16.92 -1.91 11.28
CA ASP A 64 -16.97 -3.00 10.29
C ASP A 64 -15.57 -3.34 9.74
N LEU A 65 -14.69 -2.34 9.55
CA LEU A 65 -13.32 -2.56 9.10
C LEU A 65 -12.46 -3.18 10.19
N ALA A 66 -12.61 -2.77 11.44
CA ALA A 66 -11.90 -3.37 12.57
C ALA A 66 -12.24 -4.86 12.73
N ASP A 67 -13.52 -5.22 12.58
CA ASP A 67 -13.98 -6.61 12.61
C ASP A 67 -13.34 -7.43 11.47
N LEU A 68 -13.27 -6.86 10.25
CA LEU A 68 -12.60 -7.50 9.12
C LEU A 68 -11.08 -7.64 9.30
N GLU A 69 -10.44 -6.67 9.96
CA GLU A 69 -9.02 -6.75 10.30
C GLU A 69 -8.75 -7.89 11.29
N GLU A 70 -9.63 -8.09 12.27
CA GLU A 70 -9.56 -9.22 13.21
C GLU A 70 -9.77 -10.55 12.47
N ASP A 71 -10.81 -10.67 11.64
CA ASP A 71 -11.07 -11.87 10.84
C ASP A 71 -9.86 -12.26 9.94
N ILE A 72 -9.20 -11.27 9.35
CA ILE A 72 -8.00 -11.50 8.51
C ILE A 72 -6.80 -11.92 9.37
N ALA A 73 -6.60 -11.28 10.52
CA ALA A 73 -5.51 -11.64 11.43
C ALA A 73 -5.66 -13.09 11.92
N ASP A 74 -6.87 -13.51 12.26
CA ASP A 74 -7.19 -14.88 12.67
C ASP A 74 -6.92 -15.88 11.52
N MET A 75 -7.33 -15.56 10.29
CA MET A 75 -7.03 -16.40 9.11
C MET A 75 -5.53 -16.48 8.79
N GLU A 76 -4.78 -15.41 9.05
CA GLU A 76 -3.34 -15.38 8.84
C GLU A 76 -2.60 -16.21 9.91
N GLU A 77 -3.05 -16.20 11.18
CA GLU A 77 -2.54 -17.08 12.23
C GLU A 77 -2.80 -18.56 11.90
N ASP A 78 -4.00 -18.91 11.42
CA ASP A 78 -4.34 -20.26 10.98
C ASP A 78 -3.51 -20.74 9.75
N LEU A 79 -3.06 -19.84 8.89
CA LEU A 79 -2.25 -20.18 7.70
C LEU A 79 -0.76 -20.38 8.05
N TYR A 80 -0.25 -19.74 9.11
CA TYR A 80 1.12 -19.97 9.58
C TYR A 80 1.24 -21.10 10.60
N GLU A 81 0.13 -21.59 11.19
CA GLU A 81 0.13 -22.81 12.03
C GLU A 81 -0.03 -24.12 11.23
N GLU A 82 -0.40 -24.05 9.95
CA GLU A 82 -0.57 -25.22 9.05
C GLU A 82 0.54 -25.37 8.00
N ASP A 83 1.68 -24.65 8.17
CA ASP A 83 2.86 -24.72 7.29
C ASP A 83 4.15 -25.06 8.09
N ASP A 84 4.01 -25.78 9.20
CA ASP A 84 5.13 -26.38 9.97
C ASP A 84 5.09 -27.92 9.91
N ASP A 85 4.46 -28.48 8.87
CA ASP A 85 4.49 -29.91 8.54
C ASP A 85 4.62 -30.12 7.02
N GLU A 86 5.85 -30.36 6.58
CA GLU A 86 6.24 -31.10 5.36
C GLU A 86 6.01 -30.42 3.99
N ASP A 87 6.93 -29.54 3.58
CA ASP A 87 7.75 -29.70 2.37
C ASP A 87 8.74 -28.52 2.23
N ASP A 88 9.78 -28.51 3.06
CA ASP A 88 11.08 -27.97 2.66
C ASP A 88 11.61 -28.87 1.51
N GLU A 89 11.07 -28.72 0.30
CA GLU A 89 11.93 -28.80 -0.89
C GLU A 89 12.88 -27.60 -0.77
N ASP A 90 13.98 -27.85 -0.05
CA ASP A 90 15.11 -26.97 0.20
C ASP A 90 15.70 -26.56 -1.15
N PHE A 91 15.08 -25.57 -1.82
CA PHE A 91 15.63 -24.94 -3.03
C PHE A 91 16.90 -24.19 -2.62
N SER A 92 18.00 -24.93 -2.50
CA SER A 92 19.31 -24.41 -2.17
C SER A 92 19.88 -23.72 -3.40
N TYR A 93 19.92 -22.38 -3.40
CA TYR A 93 20.57 -21.61 -4.45
C TYR A 93 22.00 -21.27 -4.05
N ILE A 94 22.94 -21.36 -5.01
CA ILE A 94 24.33 -20.97 -4.85
C ILE A 94 24.68 -19.83 -5.81
N GLU A 95 25.39 -18.82 -5.29
CA GLU A 95 25.94 -17.73 -6.09
C GLU A 95 27.33 -18.11 -6.63
N MET A 96 27.50 -18.05 -7.95
CA MET A 96 28.82 -18.22 -8.59
C MET A 96 29.09 -17.17 -9.66
N GLU A 97 30.35 -16.80 -9.82
CA GLU A 97 30.79 -15.84 -10.84
C GLU A 97 30.89 -16.52 -12.22
N CYS A 98 30.20 -15.99 -13.22
CA CYS A 98 30.27 -16.51 -14.58
C CYS A 98 31.69 -16.34 -15.16
N PRO A 99 32.37 -17.40 -15.61
CA PRO A 99 33.75 -17.32 -16.10
C PRO A 99 33.90 -16.51 -17.41
N ASN A 100 32.81 -16.28 -18.14
CA ASN A 100 32.84 -15.57 -19.42
C ASN A 100 32.58 -14.06 -19.30
N CYS A 101 31.69 -13.64 -18.41
CA CYS A 101 31.34 -12.22 -18.25
C CYS A 101 31.62 -11.62 -16.86
N GLY A 102 31.98 -12.43 -15.86
CA GLY A 102 32.31 -11.98 -14.51
C GLY A 102 31.10 -11.52 -13.69
N GLU A 103 29.88 -11.82 -14.14
CA GLU A 103 28.65 -11.48 -13.42
C GLU A 103 28.30 -12.60 -12.43
N LEU A 104 27.78 -12.23 -11.25
CA LEU A 104 27.31 -13.21 -10.27
C LEU A 104 25.97 -13.79 -10.73
N VAL A 105 25.91 -15.10 -10.85
CA VAL A 105 24.72 -15.85 -11.26
C VAL A 105 24.27 -16.73 -10.09
N GLU A 106 22.97 -16.67 -9.79
CA GLU A 106 22.31 -17.56 -8.86
C GLU A 106 21.90 -18.83 -9.61
N ILE A 107 22.38 -19.99 -9.15
CA ILE A 107 22.11 -21.31 -9.74
C ILE A 107 21.51 -22.21 -8.67
N ASP A 108 20.53 -23.01 -9.07
CA ASP A 108 19.94 -24.05 -8.23
C ASP A 108 20.98 -25.15 -7.98
N GLU A 109 21.25 -25.47 -6.72
CA GLU A 109 22.24 -26.47 -6.32
C GLU A 109 21.94 -27.85 -6.92
N ASP A 110 20.67 -28.19 -7.13
CA ASP A 110 20.29 -29.47 -7.74
C ASP A 110 20.77 -29.60 -9.19
N LEU A 111 20.80 -28.48 -9.93
CA LEU A 111 21.32 -28.44 -11.30
C LEU A 111 22.84 -28.62 -11.37
N LEU A 112 23.56 -28.51 -10.26
CA LEU A 112 25.00 -28.83 -10.20
C LEU A 112 25.28 -30.32 -10.14
N TYR A 113 24.30 -31.12 -9.68
CA TYR A 113 24.41 -32.57 -9.56
C TYR A 113 23.63 -33.32 -10.65
N ASP A 114 22.89 -32.60 -11.49
CA ASP A 114 22.18 -33.15 -12.64
C ASP A 114 23.06 -33.14 -13.90
N ASP A 115 23.67 -34.30 -14.17
CA ASP A 115 24.52 -34.53 -15.34
C ASP A 115 23.74 -34.56 -16.68
N GLU A 116 22.42 -34.30 -16.67
CA GLU A 116 21.59 -34.25 -17.89
C GLU A 116 21.26 -32.82 -18.36
N VAL A 117 21.65 -31.78 -17.61
CA VAL A 117 21.26 -30.38 -17.88
C VAL A 117 22.48 -29.45 -17.99
N ASP A 118 22.52 -28.65 -19.06
CA ASP A 118 23.53 -27.59 -19.20
C ASP A 118 23.09 -26.32 -18.45
N VAL A 119 23.96 -25.82 -17.58
CA VAL A 119 23.73 -24.55 -16.85
C VAL A 119 24.21 -23.38 -17.70
N VAL A 120 23.31 -22.46 -18.06
CA VAL A 120 23.60 -21.34 -18.98
C VAL A 120 23.52 -20.00 -18.27
N CYS A 121 24.53 -19.15 -18.45
CA CYS A 121 24.53 -17.80 -17.92
C CYS A 121 23.39 -16.94 -18.54
N PRO A 122 22.55 -16.27 -17.75
CA PRO A 122 21.46 -15.44 -18.25
C PRO A 122 21.95 -14.21 -19.04
N ASP A 123 23.07 -13.61 -18.65
CA ASP A 123 23.59 -12.38 -19.26
C ASP A 123 24.35 -12.61 -20.56
N CYS A 124 25.29 -13.57 -20.58
CA CYS A 124 26.15 -13.79 -21.74
C CYS A 124 25.78 -15.04 -22.57
N LYS A 125 24.84 -15.85 -22.09
CA LYS A 125 24.38 -17.10 -22.72
C LYS A 125 25.48 -18.13 -22.95
N ALA A 126 26.61 -17.99 -22.25
CA ALA A 126 27.65 -19.01 -22.23
C ALA A 126 27.24 -20.13 -21.28
N VAL A 127 27.58 -21.37 -21.63
CA VAL A 127 27.44 -22.53 -20.76
C VAL A 127 28.47 -22.40 -19.63
N ILE A 128 28.00 -22.44 -18.39
CA ILE A 128 28.79 -22.36 -17.16
C ILE A 128 29.26 -23.77 -16.76
N LEU A 129 28.37 -24.76 -16.85
CA LEU A 129 28.61 -26.18 -16.62
C LEU A 129 27.91 -26.99 -17.71
N SER A 130 28.58 -27.99 -18.26
CA SER A 130 28.03 -28.85 -19.31
C SER A 130 27.89 -30.29 -18.84
N SER A 131 26.77 -30.89 -19.22
CA SER A 131 26.41 -32.31 -19.03
C SER A 131 27.36 -33.30 -19.71
N GLU A 132 28.20 -32.85 -20.66
CA GLU A 132 29.11 -33.69 -21.44
C GLU A 132 30.55 -33.72 -20.91
N ASP A 133 30.87 -33.04 -19.80
CA ASP A 133 32.20 -33.05 -19.20
C ASP A 133 32.42 -34.28 -18.30
N ASP A 134 32.24 -35.47 -18.89
CA ASP A 134 33.00 -36.65 -18.49
C ASP A 134 34.49 -36.28 -18.65
N CYS A 135 35.15 -35.93 -17.56
CA CYS A 135 36.60 -35.96 -17.47
C CYS A 135 37.08 -37.42 -17.56
N ASP A 136 36.91 -38.03 -18.73
CA ASP A 136 37.80 -39.10 -19.17
C ASP A 136 39.22 -38.53 -19.19
N ASP A 137 40.14 -39.28 -18.58
CA ASP A 137 41.60 -39.14 -18.69
C ASP A 137 42.02 -38.53 -20.05
N ASP A 138 42.81 -37.44 -19.99
CA ASP A 138 43.54 -36.79 -21.09
C ASP A 138 42.86 -35.56 -21.75
N CYS A 139 42.70 -34.48 -20.97
CA CYS A 139 42.56 -33.14 -21.55
C CYS A 139 43.49 -32.13 -20.87
N THR A 140 44.56 -31.80 -21.61
CA THR A 140 45.00 -30.42 -21.88
C THR A 140 44.18 -29.33 -21.18
N CYS A 141 44.49 -29.07 -19.90
CA CYS A 141 43.98 -27.92 -19.18
C CYS A 141 44.69 -26.66 -19.68
N GLY A 142 44.06 -25.95 -20.62
CA GLY A 142 44.41 -24.56 -20.93
C GLY A 142 43.96 -23.65 -19.80
N GLY A 143 44.62 -23.70 -18.63
CA GLY A 143 44.35 -22.74 -17.56
C GLY A 143 44.63 -23.11 -16.11
N CYS A 144 45.31 -24.22 -15.79
CA CYS A 144 45.75 -24.47 -14.40
C CYS A 144 47.08 -23.75 -14.10
N PRO A 145 47.17 -22.91 -13.04
CA PRO A 145 48.42 -22.24 -12.66
C PRO A 145 49.40 -23.15 -11.88
N SER A 146 49.25 -24.48 -11.95
CA SER A 146 50.07 -25.46 -11.22
C SER A 146 50.74 -26.54 -12.08
N CYS A 147 50.72 -26.42 -13.41
CA CYS A 147 51.40 -27.35 -14.32
C CYS A 147 52.58 -26.69 -15.03
N ASP A 148 53.47 -26.06 -14.27
CA ASP A 148 54.82 -25.70 -14.73
C ASP A 148 55.83 -26.71 -14.14
N ASP A 149 56.66 -27.26 -15.03
CA ASP A 149 57.87 -28.06 -14.78
C ASP A 149 57.77 -29.48 -14.19
N ARG A 150 57.88 -30.50 -15.05
CA ARG A 150 59.03 -31.45 -15.06
C ARG A 150 59.00 -32.44 -16.22
N GLU A 151 60.06 -32.30 -17.04
CA GLU A 151 60.71 -33.24 -17.96
C GLU A 151 59.96 -33.73 -19.22
#